data_AF-A0A800F0R6-F1
#
_entry.id   AF-A0A800F0R6-F1
#
_cell.length_a   1.000
_cell.length_b   1.000
_cell.length_c   1.000
_cell.angle_alpha   90.00
_cell.angle_beta   90.00
_cell.angle_gamma   90.00
#
_symmetry.space_group_name_H-M   'P 1'
#
loop_
_entity.id
_entity.type
_entity.pdbx_description
1 polymer ?
#
loop_
_entity_poly.entity_id
_entity_poly.type
_entity_poly.pdbx_seq_one_letter_code
_entity_poly.pdbx_strand_id
1 'polypeptide(L)'
;MSESKPTNNSTKYLIVLIIALLACVFCIYQYYTLSNENKSLQNQFIDKQQELELLDIRFNKAKDSLIMYKGINAELDSIIDLKVEELNSMKKTIDGKNFSIRDLRRKLKQVESIQQATMARLDSIIIANELLTNENLTLHSSLKTEREKANSLKMNNEFLSDKVKKAEILVASNIRCSSQRKKPNGKTIETPKAKKVNRIQICLNIMKNNVT
;
A
#
# COMPACT_ATOMS: atom_id res chain seq x y z
N MET A 1 -46.93 85.24 69.23
CA MET A 1 -47.35 85.64 67.87
C MET A 1 -46.83 84.58 66.91
N SER A 2 -47.75 83.79 66.38
CA SER A 2 -47.55 82.70 65.43
C SER A 2 -47.30 83.24 64.02
N GLU A 3 -46.32 82.67 63.31
CA GLU A 3 -46.35 82.66 61.85
C GLU A 3 -45.70 81.38 61.30
N SER A 4 -46.57 80.43 60.95
CA SER A 4 -46.30 79.22 60.20
C SER A 4 -46.14 79.56 58.70
N LYS A 5 -44.98 79.26 58.10
CA LYS A 5 -44.81 79.22 56.63
C LYS A 5 -45.00 77.79 56.10
N PRO A 6 -45.70 77.59 54.97
CA PRO A 6 -46.30 76.32 54.62
C PRO A 6 -45.24 75.30 54.20
N THR A 7 -45.34 74.10 54.77
CA THR A 7 -44.61 72.92 54.31
C THR A 7 -45.07 72.59 52.88
N ASN A 8 -44.23 72.86 51.89
CA ASN A 8 -44.55 72.62 50.49
C ASN A 8 -44.39 71.13 50.15
N ASN A 9 -45.45 70.37 50.42
CA ASN A 9 -45.53 68.93 50.14
C ASN A 9 -45.27 68.66 48.64
N SER A 10 -45.67 69.57 47.73
CA SER A 10 -45.43 69.44 46.28
C SER A 10 -43.94 69.43 45.90
N THR A 11 -43.08 70.18 46.61
CA THR A 11 -41.61 70.13 46.33
C THR A 11 -40.98 68.81 46.77
N LYS A 12 -41.45 68.22 47.88
CA LYS A 12 -41.01 66.90 48.33
C LYS A 12 -41.49 65.80 47.38
N TYR A 13 -42.74 65.86 46.91
CA TYR A 13 -43.27 64.94 45.89
C TYR A 13 -42.52 65.06 44.56
N LEU A 14 -42.14 66.26 44.14
CA LEU A 14 -41.39 66.49 42.90
C LEU A 14 -39.96 65.91 42.99
N ILE A 15 -39.29 66.07 44.13
CA ILE A 15 -37.96 65.45 44.37
C ILE A 15 -38.07 63.92 44.39
N VAL A 16 -39.08 63.36 45.06
CA VAL A 16 -39.31 61.89 45.07
C VAL A 16 -39.62 61.37 43.68
N LEU A 17 -40.37 62.12 42.86
CA LEU A 17 -40.70 61.75 41.49
C LEU A 17 -39.46 61.75 40.58
N ILE A 18 -38.55 62.72 40.74
CA ILE A 18 -37.28 62.76 40.01
C ILE A 18 -36.38 61.58 40.40
N ILE A 19 -36.28 61.26 41.70
CA ILE A 19 -35.50 60.12 42.19
C ILE A 19 -36.09 58.79 41.67
N ALA A 20 -37.42 58.67 41.66
CA ALA A 20 -38.10 57.50 41.08
C ALA A 20 -37.86 57.37 39.57
N LEU A 21 -37.82 58.49 38.84
CA LEU A 21 -37.55 58.52 37.41
C LEU A 21 -36.10 58.13 37.10
N LEU A 22 -35.14 58.62 37.89
CA LEU A 22 -33.73 58.21 37.79
C LEU A 22 -33.52 56.73 38.14
N ALA A 23 -34.21 56.20 39.16
CA ALA A 23 -34.20 54.78 39.48
C ALA A 23 -34.78 53.92 38.35
N CYS A 24 -35.88 54.35 37.70
CA CYS A 24 -36.42 53.67 36.53
C CYS A 24 -35.43 53.65 35.35
N VAL A 25 -34.76 54.77 35.05
CA VAL A 25 -33.74 54.83 33.99
C VAL A 25 -32.56 53.90 34.29
N PHE A 26 -32.10 53.84 35.55
CA PHE A 26 -31.04 52.93 35.97
C PHE A 26 -31.46 51.45 35.85
N CYS A 27 -32.68 51.11 36.26
CA CYS A 27 -33.23 49.76 36.11
C CYS A 27 -33.36 49.34 34.64
N ILE A 28 -33.79 50.25 33.77
CA ILE A 28 -33.87 50.01 32.32
C ILE A 28 -32.46 49.76 31.74
N TYR A 29 -31.47 50.58 32.12
CA TYR A 29 -30.08 50.39 31.70
C TYR A 29 -29.50 49.03 32.18
N GLN A 30 -29.74 48.67 33.44
CA GLN A 30 -29.36 47.35 33.99
C GLN A 30 -30.04 46.19 33.27
N TYR A 31 -31.33 46.33 32.94
CA TYR A 31 -32.06 45.31 32.18
C TYR A 31 -31.52 45.16 30.75
N TYR A 32 -31.19 46.26 30.06
CA TYR A 32 -30.60 46.22 28.73
C TYR A 32 -29.20 45.59 28.72
N THR A 33 -28.35 45.94 29.69
CA THR A 33 -27.00 45.36 29.82
C THR A 33 -27.08 43.88 30.14
N LEU A 34 -27.90 43.48 31.13
CA LEU A 34 -28.14 42.07 31.46
C LEU A 34 -28.78 41.27 30.32
N SER A 35 -29.68 41.87 29.53
CA SER A 35 -30.28 41.22 28.36
C SER A 35 -29.25 40.99 27.24
N ASN A 36 -28.36 41.96 27.00
CA ASN A 36 -27.28 41.83 26.02
C ASN A 36 -26.25 40.77 26.45
N GLU A 37 -25.88 40.72 27.74
CA GLU A 37 -25.00 39.70 28.28
C GLU A 37 -25.61 38.30 28.14
N ASN A 38 -26.89 38.12 28.50
CA ASN A 38 -27.61 36.85 28.34
C ASN A 38 -27.69 36.38 26.88
N LYS A 39 -27.94 37.29 25.94
CA LYS A 39 -27.90 36.97 24.49
C LYS A 39 -26.51 36.55 24.04
N SER A 40 -25.47 37.25 24.49
CA SER A 40 -24.08 36.91 24.15
C SER A 40 -23.65 35.56 24.72
N LEU A 41 -24.11 35.21 25.93
CA LEU A 41 -23.92 33.92 26.56
C LEU A 41 -24.66 32.83 25.78
N GLN A 42 -25.94 33.03 25.45
CA GLN A 42 -26.71 32.08 24.64
C GLN A 42 -26.05 31.81 23.28
N ASN A 43 -25.59 32.86 22.58
CA ASN A 43 -24.89 32.70 21.31
C ASN A 43 -23.59 31.89 21.47
N GLN A 44 -22.79 32.14 22.51
CA GLN A 44 -21.59 31.35 22.79
C GLN A 44 -21.90 29.88 23.11
N PHE A 45 -23.00 29.61 23.81
CA PHE A 45 -23.45 28.24 24.07
C PHE A 45 -23.87 27.52 22.78
N ILE A 46 -24.64 28.20 21.92
CA ILE A 46 -25.08 27.67 20.62
C ILE A 46 -23.86 27.39 19.72
N ASP A 47 -22.92 28.34 19.60
CA ASP A 47 -21.70 28.18 18.81
C ASP A 47 -20.86 27.00 19.31
N LYS A 48 -20.71 26.87 20.63
CA LYS A 48 -19.97 25.75 21.24
C LYS A 48 -20.65 24.41 20.96
N GLN A 49 -21.98 24.36 21.00
CA GLN A 49 -22.75 23.15 20.74
C GLN A 49 -22.62 22.73 19.27
N GLN A 50 -22.70 23.67 18.33
CA GLN A 50 -22.48 23.41 16.91
C GLN A 50 -21.06 22.89 16.62
N GLU A 51 -20.03 23.46 17.27
CA GLU A 51 -18.66 22.97 17.08
C GLU A 51 -18.43 21.56 17.60
N LEU A 52 -19.06 21.19 18.72
CA LEU A 52 -19.03 19.82 19.22
C LEU A 52 -19.73 18.85 18.27
N GLU A 53 -20.89 19.23 17.74
CA GLU A 53 -21.64 18.40 16.77
C GLU A 53 -20.86 18.21 15.46
N LEU A 54 -20.25 19.28 14.93
CA LEU A 54 -19.39 19.21 13.75
C LEU A 54 -18.17 18.31 13.98
N LEU A 55 -17.61 18.35 15.18
CA LEU A 55 -16.48 17.51 15.57
C LEU A 55 -16.89 16.04 15.60
N ASP A 56 -18.06 15.71 16.17
CA ASP A 56 -18.61 14.35 16.18
C ASP A 56 -18.88 13.82 14.77
N ILE A 57 -19.50 14.63 13.90
CA ILE A 57 -19.77 14.26 12.51
C ILE A 57 -18.46 13.94 11.78
N ARG A 58 -17.43 14.80 11.92
CA ARG A 58 -16.15 14.56 11.26
C ARG A 58 -15.41 13.37 11.82
N PHE A 59 -15.51 13.16 13.12
CA PHE A 59 -14.93 12.00 13.77
C PHE A 59 -15.51 10.70 13.24
N ASN A 60 -16.84 10.62 13.17
CA ASN A 60 -17.54 9.46 12.62
C ASN A 60 -17.20 9.27 11.14
N LYS A 61 -17.21 10.34 10.33
CA LYS A 61 -16.80 10.27 8.92
C LYS A 61 -15.36 9.77 8.74
N ALA A 62 -14.42 10.26 9.55
CA ALA A 62 -13.02 9.81 9.51
C ALA A 62 -12.93 8.32 9.85
N LYS A 63 -13.60 7.88 10.91
CA LYS A 63 -13.67 6.48 11.30
C LYS A 63 -14.29 5.59 10.21
N ASP A 64 -15.43 5.99 9.67
CA ASP A 64 -16.14 5.23 8.62
C ASP A 64 -15.28 5.14 7.35
N SER A 65 -14.64 6.24 6.95
CA SER A 65 -13.72 6.24 5.81
C SER A 65 -12.55 5.27 6.03
N LEU A 66 -12.00 5.18 7.24
CA LEU A 66 -10.92 4.23 7.54
C LEU A 66 -11.42 2.78 7.55
N ILE A 67 -12.60 2.51 8.10
CA ILE A 67 -13.20 1.16 8.14
C ILE A 67 -13.52 0.65 6.73
N MET A 68 -13.85 1.54 5.79
CA MET A 68 -14.09 1.16 4.39
C MET A 68 -12.88 0.47 3.75
N TYR A 69 -11.66 0.80 4.17
CA TYR A 69 -10.43 0.18 3.67
C TYR A 69 -10.04 -1.10 4.42
N LYS A 70 -10.80 -1.48 5.45
CA LYS A 70 -10.54 -2.68 6.24
C LYS A 70 -10.83 -3.93 5.42
N GLY A 71 -9.92 -4.91 5.48
CA GLY A 71 -10.02 -6.18 4.75
C GLY A 71 -9.38 -6.21 3.36
N ILE A 72 -8.84 -5.09 2.88
CA ILE A 72 -8.05 -5.06 1.62
C ILE A 72 -6.67 -5.67 1.84
N ASN A 73 -6.06 -5.44 3.01
CA ASN A 73 -4.75 -5.96 3.36
C ASN A 73 -4.60 -6.06 4.88
N ALA A 74 -4.14 -7.21 5.39
CA ALA A 74 -3.93 -7.43 6.82
C ALA A 74 -2.95 -6.43 7.46
N GLU A 75 -1.96 -5.94 6.71
CA GLU A 75 -1.03 -4.91 7.18
C GLU A 75 -1.68 -3.53 7.28
N LEU A 76 -2.60 -3.22 6.36
CA LEU A 76 -3.39 -1.99 6.40
C LEU A 76 -4.37 -1.99 7.56
N ASP A 77 -4.95 -3.16 7.88
CA ASP A 77 -5.89 -3.31 8.99
C ASP A 77 -5.27 -2.92 10.33
N SER A 78 -3.99 -3.27 10.57
CA SER A 78 -3.27 -2.88 11.78
C SER A 78 -3.08 -1.36 11.88
N ILE A 79 -2.73 -0.71 10.77
CA ILE A 79 -2.57 0.76 10.72
C ILE A 79 -3.92 1.46 10.94
N ILE A 80 -4.99 0.95 10.33
CA ILE A 80 -6.35 1.45 10.49
C ILE A 80 -6.78 1.33 11.95
N ASP A 81 -6.57 0.17 12.57
CA ASP A 81 -6.98 -0.08 13.96
C ASP A 81 -6.26 0.85 14.94
N LEU A 82 -4.95 1.05 14.77
CA LEU A 82 -4.17 2.01 15.56
C LEU A 82 -4.69 3.44 15.41
N LYS A 83 -5.05 3.86 14.19
CA LYS A 83 -5.57 5.20 13.92
C LYS A 83 -6.98 5.40 14.45
N VAL A 84 -7.83 4.37 14.37
CA VAL A 84 -9.16 4.38 14.99
C VAL A 84 -9.05 4.46 16.51
N GLU A 85 -8.08 3.78 17.12
CA GLU A 85 -7.83 3.86 18.56
C GLU A 85 -7.32 5.24 18.99
N GLU A 86 -6.37 5.82 18.24
CA GLU A 86 -5.89 7.19 18.43
C GLU A 86 -7.06 8.18 18.38
N LEU A 87 -7.91 8.07 17.36
CA LEU A 87 -9.14 8.84 17.25
C LEU A 87 -10.01 8.64 18.51
N ASN A 88 -10.31 7.40 18.90
CA ASN A 88 -11.17 7.12 20.06
C ASN A 88 -10.61 7.74 21.36
N SER A 89 -9.29 7.77 21.53
CA SER A 89 -8.63 8.42 22.66
C SER A 89 -8.80 9.94 22.65
N MET A 90 -8.72 10.56 21.45
CA MET A 90 -8.97 12.00 21.29
C MET A 90 -10.43 12.34 21.63
N LYS A 91 -11.38 11.53 21.17
CA LYS A 91 -12.80 11.71 21.47
C LYS A 91 -13.08 11.64 22.98
N LYS A 92 -12.60 10.60 23.67
CA LYS A 92 -12.70 10.48 25.14
C LYS A 92 -12.12 11.69 25.86
N THR A 93 -11.00 12.22 25.35
CA THR A 93 -10.37 13.41 25.94
C THR A 93 -11.23 14.66 25.74
N ILE A 94 -11.94 14.78 24.61
CA ILE A 94 -12.88 15.87 24.31
C ILE A 94 -14.10 15.79 25.22
N ASP A 95 -14.70 14.60 25.37
CA ASP A 95 -15.91 14.39 26.17
C ASP A 95 -15.68 14.65 27.67
N GLY A 96 -14.47 14.37 28.17
CA GLY A 96 -14.12 14.51 29.58
C GLY A 96 -13.66 15.91 30.04
N LYS A 97 -13.55 16.90 29.15
CA LYS A 97 -13.03 18.25 29.48
C LYS A 97 -13.80 19.36 28.80
N ASN A 98 -14.03 20.47 29.52
CA ASN A 98 -14.57 21.70 28.95
C ASN A 98 -13.52 22.42 28.10
N PHE A 99 -13.52 22.16 26.78
CA PHE A 99 -12.67 22.88 25.84
C PHE A 99 -13.27 24.23 25.42
N SER A 100 -12.39 25.19 25.12
CA SER A 100 -12.76 26.41 24.42
C SER A 100 -13.03 26.11 22.94
N ILE A 101 -13.87 26.93 22.30
CA ILE A 101 -14.11 26.93 20.84
C ILE A 101 -12.78 26.91 20.06
N ARG A 102 -11.79 27.70 20.49
CA ARG A 102 -10.46 27.73 19.84
C ARG A 102 -9.76 26.37 19.89
N ASP A 103 -9.91 25.63 20.98
CA ASP A 103 -9.28 24.32 21.15
C ASP A 103 -10.03 23.25 20.36
N LEU A 104 -11.37 23.31 20.30
CA LEU A 104 -12.19 22.43 19.46
C LEU A 104 -11.82 22.58 17.98
N ARG A 105 -11.68 23.82 17.47
CA ARG A 105 -11.21 24.07 16.09
C ARG A 105 -9.82 23.52 15.82
N ARG A 106 -8.89 23.61 16.78
CA ARG A 106 -7.54 23.04 16.64
C ARG A 106 -7.57 21.52 16.56
N LYS A 107 -8.34 20.89 17.44
CA LYS A 107 -8.54 19.42 17.43
C LYS A 107 -9.20 18.95 16.13
N LEU A 108 -10.16 19.70 15.61
CA LEU A 108 -10.80 19.41 14.32
C LEU A 108 -9.76 19.39 13.20
N LYS A 109 -8.90 20.42 13.11
CA LYS A 109 -7.80 20.44 12.12
C LYS A 109 -6.81 19.29 12.30
N GLN A 110 -6.55 18.89 13.53
CA GLN A 110 -5.69 17.74 13.82
C GLN A 110 -6.31 16.44 13.31
N VAL A 111 -7.61 16.22 13.54
CA VAL A 111 -8.34 15.05 13.02
C VAL A 111 -8.34 15.05 11.50
N GLU A 112 -8.60 16.19 10.85
CA GLU A 112 -8.52 16.32 9.39
C GLU A 112 -7.12 15.97 8.86
N SER A 113 -6.08 16.49 9.51
CA SER A 113 -4.69 16.25 9.11
C SER A 113 -4.30 14.77 9.25
N ILE A 114 -4.69 14.13 10.35
CA ILE A 114 -4.46 12.69 10.55
C ILE A 114 -5.22 11.87 9.50
N GLN A 115 -6.47 12.22 9.21
CA GLN A 115 -7.26 11.56 8.18
C GLN A 115 -6.59 11.67 6.81
N GLN A 116 -6.23 12.88 6.38
CA GLN A 116 -5.61 13.11 5.08
C GLN A 116 -4.26 12.39 4.95
N ALA A 117 -3.41 12.46 5.97
CA ALA A 117 -2.13 11.76 5.98
C ALA A 117 -2.30 10.24 5.93
N THR A 118 -3.31 9.71 6.62
CA THR A 118 -3.61 8.27 6.62
C THR A 118 -4.14 7.83 5.26
N MET A 119 -5.05 8.60 4.65
CA MET A 119 -5.58 8.33 3.30
C MET A 119 -4.47 8.34 2.25
N ALA A 120 -3.59 9.34 2.25
CA ALA A 120 -2.46 9.39 1.33
C ALA A 120 -1.52 8.17 1.47
N ARG A 121 -1.32 7.69 2.72
CA ARG A 121 -0.54 6.49 2.98
C ARG A 121 -1.26 5.23 2.50
N LEU A 122 -2.58 5.13 2.69
CA LEU A 122 -3.41 4.04 2.18
C LEU A 122 -3.33 3.96 0.66
N ASP A 123 -3.54 5.08 -0.03
CA ASP A 123 -3.47 5.17 -1.49
C ASP A 123 -2.10 4.71 -2.01
N SER A 124 -1.01 5.18 -1.37
CA SER A 124 0.34 4.75 -1.73
C SER A 124 0.57 3.25 -1.57
N ILE A 125 0.05 2.63 -0.50
CA ILE A 125 0.22 1.19 -0.26
C ILE A 125 -0.62 0.39 -1.25
N ILE A 126 -1.84 0.85 -1.56
CA ILE A 126 -2.71 0.20 -2.54
C ILE A 126 -2.05 0.20 -3.92
N ILE A 127 -1.55 1.36 -4.37
CA ILE A 127 -0.84 1.49 -5.66
C ILE A 127 0.40 0.60 -5.69
N ALA A 128 1.20 0.60 -4.61
CA ALA A 128 2.39 -0.24 -4.53
C ALA A 128 2.05 -1.74 -4.60
N ASN A 129 0.97 -2.17 -3.95
CA ASN A 129 0.53 -3.56 -3.98
C ASN A 129 -0.01 -3.96 -5.37
N GLU A 130 -0.79 -3.09 -6.02
CA GLU A 130 -1.24 -3.31 -7.39
C GLU A 130 -0.05 -3.42 -8.36
N LEU A 131 0.97 -2.57 -8.21
CA LEU A 131 2.17 -2.63 -9.03
C LEU A 131 2.93 -3.94 -8.78
N LEU A 132 3.18 -4.30 -7.52
CA LEU A 132 3.90 -5.51 -7.15
C LEU A 132 3.17 -6.79 -7.59
N THR A 133 1.84 -6.81 -7.54
CA THR A 133 1.04 -7.96 -8.01
C THR A 133 1.13 -8.09 -9.53
N ASN A 134 1.04 -7.00 -10.28
CA ASN A 134 1.25 -6.99 -11.73
C ASN A 134 2.67 -7.42 -12.13
N GLU A 135 3.70 -6.92 -11.44
CA GLU A 135 5.08 -7.37 -11.64
C GLU A 135 5.24 -8.86 -11.34
N ASN A 136 4.63 -9.37 -10.28
CA ASN A 136 4.67 -10.80 -9.97
C ASN A 136 4.01 -11.65 -11.08
N LEU A 137 2.84 -11.24 -11.57
CA LEU A 137 2.14 -11.94 -12.65
C LEU A 137 2.95 -11.96 -13.95
N THR A 138 3.53 -10.82 -14.31
CA THR A 138 4.38 -10.71 -15.51
C THR A 138 5.65 -11.55 -15.37
N LEU A 139 6.35 -11.46 -14.23
CA LEU A 139 7.53 -12.28 -13.93
C LEU A 139 7.20 -13.78 -13.94
N HIS A 140 6.08 -14.20 -13.37
CA HIS A 140 5.65 -15.60 -13.41
C HIS A 140 5.41 -16.09 -14.85
N SER A 141 4.78 -15.26 -15.69
CA SER A 141 4.58 -15.57 -17.11
C SER A 141 5.92 -15.68 -17.85
N SER A 142 6.81 -14.70 -17.68
CA SER A 142 8.15 -14.72 -18.27
C SER A 142 8.96 -15.93 -17.81
N LEU A 143 8.96 -16.26 -16.51
CA LEU A 143 9.63 -17.44 -15.98
C LEU A 143 9.04 -18.74 -16.53
N LYS A 144 7.73 -18.82 -16.72
CA LYS A 144 7.09 -20.00 -17.34
C LYS A 144 7.56 -20.17 -18.78
N THR A 145 7.53 -19.10 -19.58
CA THR A 145 7.99 -19.16 -20.98
C THR A 145 9.48 -19.48 -21.10
N GLU A 146 10.33 -18.91 -20.25
CA GLU A 146 11.76 -19.24 -20.23
C GLU A 146 12.02 -20.69 -19.79
N ARG A 147 11.27 -21.22 -18.83
CA ARG A 147 11.35 -22.64 -18.46
C ARG A 147 10.91 -23.56 -19.60
N GLU A 148 9.85 -23.22 -20.32
CA GLU A 148 9.39 -23.98 -21.49
C GLU A 148 10.44 -23.98 -22.61
N LYS A 149 11.03 -22.82 -22.91
CA LYS A 149 12.16 -22.72 -23.84
C LYS A 149 13.34 -23.56 -23.39
N ALA A 150 13.77 -23.42 -22.13
CA ALA A 150 14.90 -24.17 -21.58
C ALA A 150 14.66 -25.68 -21.65
N ASN A 151 13.45 -26.15 -21.35
CA ASN A 151 13.08 -27.56 -21.48
C ASN A 151 13.09 -28.02 -22.94
N SER A 152 12.57 -27.22 -23.87
CA SER A 152 12.61 -27.52 -25.31
C SER A 152 14.05 -27.60 -25.83
N LEU A 153 14.89 -26.62 -25.47
CA LEU A 153 16.32 -26.60 -25.79
C LEU A 153 17.04 -27.82 -25.22
N LYS A 154 16.74 -28.21 -23.98
CA LYS A 154 17.31 -29.40 -23.34
C LYS A 154 16.91 -30.67 -24.10
N MET A 155 15.63 -30.86 -24.41
CA MET A 155 15.15 -32.01 -25.19
C MET A 155 15.78 -32.06 -26.58
N ASN A 156 15.87 -30.91 -27.27
CA ASN A 156 16.52 -30.83 -28.58
C ASN A 156 18.01 -31.17 -28.50
N ASN A 157 18.71 -30.71 -27.46
CA ASN A 157 20.12 -31.00 -27.27
C ASN A 157 20.36 -32.47 -26.93
N GLU A 158 19.51 -33.08 -26.10
CA GLU A 158 19.53 -34.52 -25.83
C GLU A 158 19.28 -35.33 -27.12
N PHE A 159 18.26 -34.97 -27.89
CA PHE A 159 17.95 -35.59 -29.18
C PHE A 159 19.12 -35.49 -30.17
N LEU A 160 19.70 -34.30 -30.32
CA LEU A 160 20.84 -34.08 -31.21
C LEU A 160 22.09 -34.81 -30.71
N SER A 161 22.35 -34.81 -29.39
CA SER A 161 23.47 -35.55 -28.79
C SER A 161 23.34 -37.05 -29.07
N ASP A 162 22.15 -37.62 -28.93
CA ASP A 162 21.92 -39.03 -29.22
C ASP A 162 22.03 -39.33 -30.72
N LYS A 163 21.62 -38.39 -31.59
CA LYS A 163 21.84 -38.49 -33.04
C LYS A 163 23.34 -38.48 -33.36
N VAL A 164 24.12 -37.61 -32.73
CA VAL A 164 25.58 -37.54 -32.90
C VAL A 164 26.25 -38.83 -32.40
N LYS A 165 25.88 -39.36 -31.23
CA LYS A 165 26.41 -40.64 -30.74
C LYS A 165 26.13 -41.80 -31.70
N LYS A 166 24.92 -41.86 -32.29
CA LYS A 166 24.60 -42.84 -33.33
C LYS A 166 25.41 -42.60 -34.61
N ALA A 167 25.64 -41.33 -34.96
CA ALA A 167 26.45 -40.96 -36.13
C ALA A 167 27.95 -41.31 -35.96
N GLU A 168 28.47 -41.25 -34.74
CA GLU A 168 29.86 -41.55 -34.40
C GLU A 168 30.21 -43.04 -34.58
N ILE A 169 29.23 -43.94 -34.40
CA ILE A 169 29.46 -45.39 -34.52
C ILE A 169 29.47 -45.80 -35.99
N LEU A 170 30.65 -46.18 -36.48
CA LEU A 170 30.83 -46.75 -37.83
C LEU A 170 30.86 -48.28 -37.77
N VAL A 171 29.90 -48.93 -38.43
CA VAL A 171 29.83 -50.39 -38.50
C VAL A 171 30.59 -50.87 -39.74
N ALA A 172 31.66 -51.62 -39.52
CA ALA A 172 32.41 -52.30 -40.59
C ALA A 172 31.88 -53.73 -40.80
N SER A 173 31.75 -54.14 -42.05
CA SER A 173 31.37 -55.50 -42.46
C SER A 173 32.40 -56.11 -43.40
N ASN A 174 32.37 -57.44 -43.56
CA ASN A 174 33.27 -58.20 -44.44
C ASN A 174 34.76 -57.88 -44.20
N ILE A 175 35.18 -57.86 -42.93
CA ILE A 175 36.57 -57.62 -42.54
C ILE A 175 37.40 -58.81 -42.98
N ARG A 176 38.33 -58.57 -43.92
CA ARG A 176 39.29 -59.56 -44.41
C ARG A 176 40.69 -59.10 -44.07
N CYS A 177 41.40 -59.96 -43.35
CA CYS A 177 42.80 -59.76 -43.01
C CYS A 177 43.64 -60.70 -43.86
N SER A 178 44.54 -60.17 -44.69
CA SER A 178 45.49 -60.96 -45.44
C SER A 178 46.93 -60.58 -45.11
N SER A 179 47.75 -61.61 -44.91
CA SER A 179 49.17 -61.49 -44.58
C SER A 179 50.00 -61.50 -45.86
N GLN A 180 50.75 -60.43 -46.09
CA GLN A 180 51.55 -60.24 -47.29
C GLN A 180 53.04 -60.32 -47.00
N ARG A 181 53.76 -61.03 -47.88
CA ARG A 181 55.22 -61.05 -47.96
C ARG A 181 55.69 -60.20 -49.11
N LYS A 182 56.69 -59.35 -48.87
CA LYS A 182 57.38 -58.58 -49.92
C LYS A 182 58.45 -59.46 -50.55
N LYS A 183 58.40 -59.64 -51.87
CA LYS A 183 59.46 -60.33 -52.63
C LYS A 183 60.64 -59.38 -52.89
N PRO A 184 61.84 -59.91 -53.18
CA PRO A 184 63.02 -59.09 -53.52
C PRO A 184 62.80 -58.14 -54.71
N ASN A 185 61.92 -58.54 -55.65
CA ASN A 185 61.52 -57.71 -56.80
C ASN A 185 60.47 -56.64 -56.48
N GLY A 186 60.23 -56.34 -55.21
CA GLY A 186 59.30 -55.31 -54.74
C GLY A 186 57.83 -55.71 -54.68
N LYS A 187 57.39 -56.79 -55.37
CA LYS A 187 55.98 -57.22 -55.40
C LYS A 187 55.56 -57.89 -54.08
N THR A 188 54.34 -57.60 -53.61
CA THR A 188 53.71 -58.26 -52.45
C THR A 188 52.87 -59.47 -52.87
N ILE A 189 52.96 -60.57 -52.13
CA ILE A 189 52.12 -61.77 -52.31
C ILE A 189 51.55 -62.24 -50.96
N GLU A 190 50.37 -62.86 -50.97
CA GLU A 190 49.80 -63.43 -49.75
C GLU A 190 50.58 -64.66 -49.27
N THR A 191 50.79 -64.79 -47.96
CA THR A 191 51.46 -65.94 -47.36
C THR A 191 50.81 -66.34 -46.03
N PRO A 192 50.51 -67.63 -45.82
CA PRO A 192 49.97 -68.11 -44.54
C PRO A 192 51.06 -68.29 -43.46
N LYS A 193 52.35 -68.15 -43.81
CA LYS A 193 53.46 -68.40 -42.88
C LYS A 193 53.81 -67.13 -42.09
N ALA A 194 53.44 -67.10 -40.81
CA ALA A 194 53.67 -65.96 -39.90
C ALA A 194 55.12 -65.44 -39.92
N LYS A 195 56.13 -66.32 -39.88
CA LYS A 195 57.57 -65.96 -39.89
C LYS A 195 58.01 -65.19 -41.15
N LYS A 196 57.22 -65.21 -42.23
CA LYS A 196 57.56 -64.59 -43.53
C LYS A 196 56.66 -63.41 -43.89
N VAL A 197 55.81 -62.95 -42.98
CA VAL A 197 54.91 -61.81 -43.20
C VAL A 197 55.70 -60.51 -43.05
N ASN A 198 55.51 -59.58 -43.97
CA ASN A 198 56.11 -58.23 -43.90
C ASN A 198 55.04 -57.15 -43.71
N ARG A 199 53.83 -57.36 -44.22
CA ARG A 199 52.71 -56.43 -44.13
C ARG A 199 51.42 -57.19 -43.89
N ILE A 200 50.53 -56.60 -43.11
CA ILE A 200 49.14 -57.06 -42.99
C ILE A 200 48.27 -56.08 -43.77
N GLN A 201 47.48 -56.59 -44.71
CA GLN A 201 46.46 -55.82 -45.40
C GLN A 201 45.11 -56.14 -44.80
N ILE A 202 44.42 -55.11 -44.32
CA ILE A 202 43.05 -55.22 -43.80
C ILE A 202 42.15 -54.52 -44.82
N CYS A 203 41.26 -55.29 -45.44
CA CYS A 203 40.20 -54.77 -46.29
C CYS A 203 38.88 -54.92 -45.53
N LEU A 204 38.13 -53.84 -45.41
CA LEU A 204 36.84 -53.81 -44.77
C LEU A 204 35.88 -52.92 -45.55
N ASN A 205 34.59 -53.21 -45.46
CA ASN A 205 33.55 -52.39 -46.03
C ASN A 205 32.88 -51.60 -44.90
N ILE A 206 32.85 -50.27 -45.02
CA ILE A 206 32.13 -49.43 -44.05
C ILE A 206 30.67 -49.36 -44.50
N MET A 207 29.75 -49.81 -43.65
CA MET A 207 28.32 -49.78 -43.95
C MET A 207 27.80 -48.34 -43.85
N LYS A 208 26.76 -48.03 -44.64
CA LYS A 208 26.09 -46.72 -44.59
C LYS A 208 25.57 -46.45 -43.18
N ASN A 209 25.95 -45.32 -42.58
CA ASN A 209 25.35 -44.89 -41.33
C ASN A 209 23.96 -44.28 -41.61
N ASN A 210 22.91 -44.89 -41.06
CA ASN A 210 21.53 -44.60 -41.43
C ASN A 210 20.85 -43.67 -40.40
N VAL A 211 21.53 -42.56 -40.07
CA VAL A 211 20.98 -41.49 -39.24
C VAL A 211 20.20 -40.53 -40.13
N THR A 212 18.89 -40.73 -40.25
CA THR A 212 17.95 -39.71 -40.77
C THR A 212 17.51 -38.75 -39.68
#